data_AF-P38842-F1
#
_entry.id   AF-P38842-F1
#
_cell.length_a   1.000
_cell.length_b   1.000
_cell.length_c   1.000
_cell.angle_alpha   90.00
_cell.angle_beta   90.00
_cell.angle_gamma   90.00
#
_symmetry.space_group_name_H-M   'P 1'
#
loop_
_entity.id
_entity.type
_entity.pdbx_description
1 polymer ?
#
loop_
_entity_poly.entity_id
_entity_poly.type
_entity_poly.pdbx_seq_one_letter_code
_entity_poly.pdbx_strand_id
1 'polypeptide(L)'
;MMSCLVPTRFTLTLNTACLLTSTWGFVRATSVVLPPSLSKAGHKQFLTIISIIATIINNAVNISNYYIQRNNKMNLETKKKSDFISRHVTLPVSLVLESIVATVYWPLRLFFVNLIMHGVESTAKTPFPMTVDMAIHLYPILYLLADHYLSGSGTKFKLSNKHAWLIVTSLAFSYFQYLAFLIDAGQGQAYPYPFLDVNEPYKSIIFVVVATITWAYYVFYQKFPPKYIKKSAKKGDKN
;
A
#
# COMPACT_ATOMS: atom_id res chain seq x y z
N MET A 1 26.38 0.13 17.25
CA MET A 1 26.14 1.21 16.27
C MET A 1 25.44 0.57 15.06
N MET A 2 24.10 0.60 14.96
CA MET A 2 23.43 0.00 13.79
C MET A 2 23.76 0.84 12.55
N SER A 3 24.53 0.27 11.62
CA SER A 3 24.71 0.86 10.30
C SER A 3 23.34 0.93 9.63
N CYS A 4 22.84 2.13 9.40
CA CYS A 4 21.79 2.37 8.41
C CYS A 4 22.20 1.66 7.12
N LEU A 5 21.43 0.69 6.63
CA LEU A 5 21.75 0.05 5.36
C LEU A 5 21.52 1.08 4.27
N VAL A 6 22.59 1.45 3.55
CA VAL A 6 22.48 2.40 2.46
C VAL A 6 21.57 1.80 1.38
N PRO A 7 20.49 2.50 0.95
CA PRO A 7 19.61 2.08 -0.14
C PRO A 7 20.41 1.65 -1.37
N THR A 8 20.16 0.49 -1.96
CA THR A 8 20.93 0.03 -3.12
C THR A 8 20.47 0.70 -4.41
N ARG A 9 21.23 0.54 -5.51
CA ARG A 9 20.73 0.94 -6.84
C ARG A 9 19.47 0.15 -7.22
N PHE A 10 19.32 -1.07 -6.72
CA PHE A 10 18.11 -1.87 -6.94
C PHE A 10 16.91 -1.27 -6.20
N THR A 11 17.08 -0.80 -4.95
CA THR A 11 16.05 0.02 -4.26
C THR A 11 15.62 1.21 -5.12
N LEU A 12 16.58 1.96 -5.69
CA LEU A 12 16.26 3.10 -6.56
C LEU A 12 15.45 2.66 -7.79
N THR A 13 15.87 1.62 -8.50
CA THR A 13 15.16 1.12 -9.69
C THR A 13 13.74 0.68 -9.35
N LEU A 14 13.55 -0.11 -8.28
CA LEU A 14 12.23 -0.59 -7.86
C LEU A 14 11.31 0.58 -7.48
N ASN A 15 11.80 1.52 -6.68
CA ASN A 15 10.97 2.64 -6.24
C ASN A 15 10.65 3.60 -7.40
N THR A 16 11.56 3.83 -8.33
CA THR A 16 11.29 4.63 -9.54
C THR A 16 10.27 3.94 -10.44
N ALA A 17 10.42 2.64 -10.71
CA ALA A 17 9.46 1.89 -11.52
C ALA A 17 8.08 1.85 -10.88
N CYS A 18 8.01 1.63 -9.56
CA CYS A 18 6.77 1.65 -8.80
C CYS A 18 6.13 3.04 -8.80
N LEU A 19 6.90 4.12 -8.61
CA LEU A 19 6.40 5.49 -8.68
C LEU A 19 5.76 5.79 -10.04
N LEU A 20 6.45 5.47 -11.13
CA LEU A 20 5.96 5.73 -12.48
C LEU A 20 4.69 4.93 -12.80
N THR A 21 4.72 3.63 -12.53
CA THR A 21 3.57 2.73 -12.80
C THR A 21 2.36 3.04 -11.92
N SER A 22 2.57 3.30 -10.63
CA SER A 22 1.49 3.66 -9.69
C SER A 22 0.91 5.04 -10.01
N THR A 23 1.74 6.02 -10.36
CA THR A 23 1.26 7.36 -10.76
C THR A 23 0.44 7.28 -12.04
N TRP A 24 0.92 6.53 -13.05
CA TRP A 24 0.16 6.30 -14.27
C TRP A 24 -1.16 5.58 -13.98
N GLY A 25 -1.14 4.50 -13.20
CA GLY A 25 -2.33 3.76 -12.78
C GLY A 25 -3.34 4.65 -12.04
N PHE A 26 -2.89 5.47 -11.09
CA PHE A 26 -3.70 6.44 -10.36
C PHE A 26 -4.40 7.43 -11.30
N VAL A 27 -3.66 8.04 -12.24
CA VAL A 27 -4.24 8.98 -13.21
C VAL A 27 -5.30 8.29 -14.06
N ARG A 28 -5.02 7.08 -14.54
CA ARG A 28 -6.00 6.32 -15.36
C ARG A 28 -7.23 5.91 -14.55
N ALA A 29 -7.08 5.49 -13.31
CA ALA A 29 -8.18 5.08 -12.45
C ALA A 29 -9.09 6.26 -12.06
N THR A 30 -8.51 7.43 -11.79
CA THR A 30 -9.24 8.66 -11.42
C THR A 30 -9.83 9.42 -12.60
N SER A 31 -9.53 8.99 -13.83
CA SER A 31 -10.14 9.54 -15.06
C SER A 31 -11.41 8.81 -15.47
N VAL A 32 -11.79 7.73 -14.78
CA VAL A 32 -12.99 6.96 -15.12
C VAL A 32 -14.23 7.67 -14.60
N VAL A 33 -15.22 7.87 -15.47
CA VAL A 33 -16.51 8.42 -15.07
C VAL A 33 -17.22 7.42 -14.17
N LEU A 34 -17.50 7.83 -12.93
CA LEU A 34 -18.20 7.00 -11.95
C LEU A 34 -19.71 6.95 -12.25
N PRO A 35 -20.37 5.81 -11.96
CA PRO A 35 -21.82 5.72 -12.04
C PRO A 35 -22.50 6.69 -11.06
N PRO A 36 -23.79 7.06 -11.30
CA PRO A 36 -24.49 8.05 -10.48
C PRO A 36 -24.49 7.75 -8.98
N SER A 37 -24.56 6.47 -8.58
CA SER A 37 -24.54 6.05 -7.17
C SER A 37 -23.21 6.34 -6.45
N LEU A 38 -22.10 6.49 -7.20
CA LEU A 38 -20.75 6.69 -6.65
C LEU A 38 -20.19 8.09 -6.95
N SER A 39 -20.77 8.81 -7.91
CA SER A 39 -20.19 10.05 -8.46
C SER A 39 -20.08 11.18 -7.43
N LYS A 40 -21.05 11.32 -6.52
CA LYS A 40 -21.07 12.39 -5.51
C LYS A 40 -19.99 12.21 -4.44
N ALA A 41 -19.75 10.98 -3.96
CA ALA A 41 -18.65 10.70 -3.05
C ALA A 41 -17.28 10.76 -3.76
N GLY A 42 -17.26 10.42 -5.06
CA GLY A 42 -16.10 10.55 -5.93
C GLY A 42 -15.02 9.49 -5.69
N HIS A 43 -13.90 9.56 -6.42
CA HIS A 43 -12.83 8.54 -6.35
C HIS A 43 -12.14 8.41 -4.98
N LYS A 44 -12.19 9.46 -4.16
CA LYS A 44 -11.57 9.48 -2.83
C LYS A 44 -12.16 8.46 -1.85
N GLN A 45 -13.35 7.93 -2.15
CA GLN A 45 -13.99 6.91 -1.32
C GLN A 45 -13.30 5.53 -1.42
N PHE A 46 -12.56 5.23 -2.49
CA PHE A 46 -11.99 3.90 -2.72
C PHE A 46 -10.71 3.69 -1.92
N LEU A 47 -10.61 2.57 -1.19
CA LEU A 47 -9.41 2.22 -0.43
C LEU A 47 -8.18 2.06 -1.34
N THR A 48 -8.36 1.53 -2.56
CA THR A 48 -7.29 1.44 -3.57
C THR A 48 -6.68 2.82 -3.87
N ILE A 49 -7.49 3.88 -3.95
CA ILE A 49 -7.00 5.24 -4.21
C ILE A 49 -6.21 5.79 -3.02
N ILE A 50 -6.65 5.50 -1.79
CA ILE A 50 -5.91 5.89 -0.59
C ILE A 50 -4.58 5.14 -0.51
N SER A 51 -4.61 3.83 -0.78
CA SER A 51 -3.42 2.96 -0.78
C SER A 51 -2.40 3.40 -1.82
N ILE A 52 -2.82 3.65 -3.06
CA ILE A 52 -1.89 4.04 -4.14
C ILE A 52 -1.27 5.42 -3.88
N ILE A 53 -2.00 6.35 -3.25
CA ILE A 53 -1.43 7.63 -2.79
C ILE A 53 -0.33 7.39 -1.76
N ALA A 54 -0.57 6.53 -0.76
CA ALA A 54 0.45 6.15 0.22
C ALA A 54 1.67 5.51 -0.46
N THR A 55 1.45 4.63 -1.44
CA THR A 55 2.50 4.02 -2.26
C THR A 55 3.30 5.06 -3.04
N ILE A 56 2.66 6.02 -3.71
CA ILE A 56 3.34 7.11 -4.44
C ILE A 56 4.22 7.92 -3.48
N ILE A 57 3.68 8.32 -2.32
CA ILE A 57 4.43 9.05 -1.27
C ILE A 57 5.62 8.22 -0.80
N ASN A 58 5.42 6.93 -0.52
CA ASN A 58 6.49 6.04 -0.07
C ASN A 58 7.63 5.94 -1.09
N ASN A 59 7.32 5.77 -2.37
CA ASN A 59 8.33 5.66 -3.40
C ASN A 59 9.10 6.99 -3.57
N ALA A 60 8.40 8.13 -3.56
CA ALA A 60 9.04 9.44 -3.58
C ALA A 60 10.00 9.61 -2.37
N VAL A 61 9.55 9.26 -1.17
CA VAL A 61 10.36 9.31 0.06
C VAL A 61 11.58 8.37 0.00
N ASN A 62 11.45 7.16 -0.54
CA ASN A 62 12.56 6.22 -0.68
C ASN A 62 13.58 6.67 -1.74
N ILE A 63 13.12 7.27 -2.85
CA ILE A 63 14.00 7.89 -3.85
C ILE A 63 14.77 9.05 -3.20
N SER A 64 14.10 9.94 -2.46
CA SER A 64 14.79 11.00 -1.71
C SER A 64 15.80 10.43 -0.71
N ASN A 65 15.44 9.38 0.05
CA ASN A 65 16.35 8.73 0.99
C ASN A 65 17.60 8.17 0.27
N TYR A 66 17.46 7.56 -0.91
CA TYR A 66 18.60 7.06 -1.70
C TYR A 66 19.66 8.14 -1.95
N TYR A 67 19.24 9.35 -2.33
CA TYR A 67 20.14 10.47 -2.58
C TYR A 67 20.66 11.09 -1.28
N ILE A 68 19.82 11.23 -0.24
CA ILE A 68 20.22 11.77 1.07
C ILE A 68 21.33 10.93 1.70
N GLN A 69 21.23 9.60 1.68
CA GLN A 69 22.26 8.73 2.27
C GLN A 69 23.63 8.89 1.59
N ARG A 70 23.64 9.19 0.29
CA ARG A 70 24.86 9.35 -0.53
C ARG A 70 25.41 10.76 -0.57
N ASN A 71 24.67 11.75 -0.08
CA ASN A 71 25.15 13.11 -0.02
C ASN A 71 26.11 13.28 1.17
N ASN A 72 27.38 13.57 0.90
CA ASN A 72 28.41 13.78 1.93
C ASN A 72 28.21 15.07 2.73
N LYS A 73 27.42 16.03 2.22
CA LYS A 73 27.11 17.29 2.90
C LYS A 73 25.98 17.15 3.92
N MET A 74 25.19 16.07 3.84
CA MET A 74 24.08 15.83 4.77
C MET A 74 24.62 15.31 6.10
N ASN A 75 24.23 15.97 7.20
CA ASN A 75 24.61 15.53 8.54
C ASN A 75 24.00 14.15 8.89
N LEU A 76 24.57 13.51 9.91
CA LEU A 76 24.18 12.15 10.32
C LEU A 76 22.73 12.07 10.82
N GLU A 77 22.21 13.14 11.44
CA GLU A 77 20.85 13.18 11.96
C GLU A 77 19.81 13.17 10.84
N THR A 78 19.99 14.03 9.83
CA THR A 78 19.15 14.07 8.62
C THR A 78 19.14 12.73 7.91
N LYS A 79 20.30 12.07 7.79
CA LYS A 79 20.40 10.72 7.22
C LYS A 79 19.59 9.71 8.04
N LYS A 80 19.73 9.70 9.37
CA LYS A 80 18.96 8.80 10.25
C LYS A 80 17.45 9.06 10.18
N LYS A 81 17.03 10.32 10.14
CA LYS A 81 15.61 10.71 10.05
C LYS A 81 15.00 10.30 8.71
N SER A 82 15.68 10.56 7.60
CA SER A 82 15.22 10.16 6.25
C SER A 82 15.11 8.65 6.13
N ASP A 83 16.08 7.90 6.66
CA ASP A 83 16.01 6.44 6.70
C ASP A 83 14.85 5.95 7.56
N PHE A 84 14.66 6.53 8.75
CA PHE A 84 13.57 6.15 9.64
C PHE A 84 12.20 6.34 8.98
N ILE A 85 11.95 7.51 8.38
CA ILE A 85 10.68 7.80 7.72
C ILE A 85 10.46 6.83 6.55
N SER A 86 11.47 6.67 5.68
CA SER A 86 11.34 5.82 4.48
C SER A 86 11.18 4.34 4.78
N ARG A 87 11.94 3.79 5.74
CA ARG A 87 12.02 2.34 6.00
C ARG A 87 11.11 1.85 7.11
N HIS A 88 10.72 2.73 8.03
CA HIS A 88 9.99 2.35 9.24
C HIS A 88 8.65 3.07 9.44
N VAL A 89 8.30 3.99 8.54
CA VAL A 89 7.00 4.67 8.55
C VAL A 89 6.28 4.45 7.22
N THR A 90 6.77 5.05 6.13
CA THR A 90 6.03 5.04 4.84
C THR A 90 5.99 3.65 4.20
N LEU A 91 7.09 2.89 4.25
CA LEU A 91 7.14 1.56 3.66
C LEU A 91 6.18 0.59 4.37
N PRO A 92 6.21 0.42 5.70
CA PRO A 92 5.26 -0.47 6.37
C PRO A 92 3.80 -0.10 6.13
N VAL A 93 3.47 1.21 6.14
CA VAL A 93 2.09 1.68 5.87
C VAL A 93 1.66 1.28 4.47
N SER A 94 2.46 1.60 3.46
CA SER A 94 2.12 1.30 2.06
C SER A 94 2.08 -0.21 1.83
N LEU A 95 3.06 -0.95 2.34
CA LEU A 95 3.13 -2.40 2.17
C LEU A 95 1.90 -3.09 2.75
N VAL A 96 1.46 -2.70 3.96
CA VAL A 96 0.28 -3.29 4.61
C VAL A 96 -1.02 -2.89 3.89
N LEU A 97 -1.16 -1.62 3.46
CA LEU A 97 -2.32 -1.18 2.68
C LEU A 97 -2.42 -1.93 1.34
N GLU A 98 -1.33 -2.01 0.59
CA GLU A 98 -1.32 -2.73 -0.68
C GLU A 98 -1.53 -4.25 -0.50
N SER A 99 -1.13 -4.81 0.64
CA SER A 99 -1.38 -6.22 0.95
C SER A 99 -2.86 -6.52 1.13
N ILE A 100 -3.57 -5.67 1.90
CA ILE A 100 -5.00 -5.86 2.10
C ILE A 100 -5.78 -5.56 0.83
N VAL A 101 -5.40 -4.51 0.08
CA VAL A 101 -6.01 -4.18 -1.21
C VAL A 101 -5.86 -5.35 -2.18
N ALA A 102 -4.65 -5.88 -2.39
CA ALA A 102 -4.44 -7.00 -3.30
C ALA A 102 -5.19 -8.26 -2.87
N THR A 103 -5.19 -8.57 -1.56
CA THR A 103 -5.79 -9.81 -1.04
C THR A 103 -7.31 -9.79 -1.05
N VAL A 104 -7.93 -8.63 -0.83
CA VAL A 104 -9.39 -8.50 -0.97
C VAL A 104 -9.77 -8.43 -2.45
N TYR A 105 -9.04 -7.64 -3.23
CA TYR A 105 -9.39 -7.36 -4.62
C TYR A 105 -9.32 -8.58 -5.52
N TRP A 106 -8.19 -9.31 -5.55
CA TRP A 106 -7.97 -10.34 -6.56
C TRP A 106 -8.91 -11.55 -6.46
N PRO A 107 -9.15 -12.14 -5.27
CA PRO A 107 -10.13 -13.22 -5.14
C PRO A 107 -11.54 -12.76 -5.54
N LEU A 108 -11.95 -11.56 -5.13
CA LEU A 108 -13.26 -11.02 -5.50
C LEU A 108 -13.34 -10.75 -7.00
N ARG A 109 -12.30 -10.20 -7.63
CA ARG A 109 -12.28 -10.00 -9.08
C ARG A 109 -12.39 -11.30 -9.86
N LEU A 110 -11.69 -12.35 -9.42
CA LEU A 110 -11.64 -13.62 -10.14
C LEU A 110 -12.92 -14.46 -9.98
N PHE A 111 -13.57 -14.39 -8.81
CA PHE A 111 -14.67 -15.30 -8.47
C PHE A 111 -16.00 -14.60 -8.17
N PHE A 112 -15.98 -13.33 -7.76
CA PHE A 112 -17.15 -12.61 -7.21
C PHE A 112 -17.17 -11.12 -7.62
N VAL A 113 -17.02 -10.82 -8.91
CA VAL A 113 -16.86 -9.42 -9.40
C VAL A 113 -18.03 -8.52 -9.01
N ASN A 114 -19.24 -9.08 -8.88
CA ASN A 114 -20.45 -8.40 -8.43
C ASN A 114 -20.36 -7.90 -6.97
N LEU A 115 -19.41 -8.39 -6.16
CA LEU A 115 -19.19 -7.90 -4.80
C LEU A 115 -18.31 -6.64 -4.76
N ILE A 116 -17.59 -6.32 -5.84
CA ILE A 116 -16.68 -5.16 -5.92
C ILE A 116 -17.07 -4.13 -6.98
N MET A 117 -18.03 -4.43 -7.85
CA MET A 117 -18.49 -3.53 -8.90
C MET A 117 -20.02 -3.44 -8.94
N HIS A 118 -20.53 -2.20 -8.88
CA HIS A 118 -21.95 -1.91 -9.00
C HIS A 118 -22.45 -2.09 -10.43
N GLY A 119 -23.59 -2.78 -10.60
CA GLY A 119 -24.28 -2.90 -11.89
C GLY A 119 -23.61 -3.79 -12.93
N VAL A 120 -22.70 -4.68 -12.51
CA VAL A 120 -21.93 -5.57 -13.39
C VAL A 120 -22.42 -7.01 -13.19
N GLU A 121 -22.93 -7.65 -14.24
CA GLU A 121 -23.19 -9.10 -14.23
C GLU A 121 -21.86 -9.87 -14.10
N SER A 122 -21.89 -11.11 -13.59
CA SER A 122 -20.66 -11.89 -13.31
C SER A 122 -19.73 -12.09 -14.52
N THR A 123 -20.24 -11.89 -15.75
CA THR A 123 -19.50 -12.01 -17.02
C THR A 123 -19.11 -10.68 -17.66
N ALA A 124 -19.49 -9.53 -17.09
CA ALA A 124 -19.31 -8.23 -17.72
C ALA A 124 -17.85 -7.72 -17.67
N LYS A 125 -17.47 -6.94 -18.69
CA LYS A 125 -16.13 -6.35 -18.83
C LYS A 125 -15.92 -5.32 -17.70
N THR A 126 -14.83 -5.47 -16.95
CA THR A 126 -14.42 -4.48 -15.94
C THR A 126 -14.18 -3.11 -16.59
N PRO A 127 -14.43 -1.98 -15.91
CA PRO A 127 -14.29 -0.64 -16.47
C PRO A 127 -12.83 -0.29 -16.84
N PHE A 128 -11.86 -1.00 -16.26
CA PHE A 128 -10.43 -0.79 -16.53
C PHE A 128 -9.88 -1.88 -17.46
N PRO A 129 -8.98 -1.54 -18.41
CA PRO A 129 -8.16 -2.53 -19.07
C PRO A 129 -7.26 -3.23 -18.05
N MET A 130 -6.93 -4.50 -18.29
CA MET A 130 -6.10 -5.31 -17.40
C MET A 130 -4.79 -4.61 -17.00
N THR A 131 -4.19 -3.82 -17.90
CA THR A 131 -2.95 -3.08 -17.63
C THR A 131 -3.09 -2.03 -16.53
N VAL A 132 -4.18 -1.28 -16.50
CA VAL A 132 -4.47 -0.30 -15.44
C VAL A 132 -4.75 -1.03 -14.13
N ASP A 133 -5.50 -2.12 -14.22
CA ASP A 133 -5.86 -2.90 -13.04
C ASP A 133 -4.64 -3.51 -12.34
N MET A 134 -3.71 -4.06 -13.11
CA MET A 134 -2.43 -4.54 -12.60
C MET A 134 -1.61 -3.41 -11.96
N ALA A 135 -1.61 -2.22 -12.57
CA ALA A 135 -0.85 -1.08 -12.08
C ALA A 135 -1.35 -0.51 -10.75
N ILE A 136 -2.63 -0.72 -10.39
CA ILE A 136 -3.22 -0.21 -9.15
C ILE A 136 -3.46 -1.29 -8.09
N HIS A 137 -3.58 -2.58 -8.46
CA HIS A 137 -3.90 -3.67 -7.53
C HIS A 137 -2.82 -4.75 -7.38
N LEU A 138 -1.85 -4.86 -8.28
CA LEU A 138 -0.82 -5.91 -8.20
C LEU A 138 0.61 -5.37 -8.17
N TYR A 139 0.99 -4.52 -9.12
CA TYR A 139 2.35 -4.01 -9.21
C TYR A 139 2.80 -3.26 -7.95
N PRO A 140 1.96 -2.42 -7.29
CA PRO A 140 2.33 -1.78 -6.03
C PRO A 140 2.84 -2.78 -4.98
N ILE A 141 2.06 -3.83 -4.67
CA ILE A 141 2.46 -4.83 -3.68
C ILE A 141 3.72 -5.60 -4.10
N LEU A 142 3.85 -5.96 -5.38
CA LEU A 142 5.03 -6.67 -5.88
C LEU A 142 6.30 -5.82 -5.76
N TYR A 143 6.25 -4.54 -6.11
CA TYR A 143 7.39 -3.63 -5.98
C TYR A 143 7.75 -3.38 -4.52
N LEU A 144 6.76 -3.18 -3.64
CA LEU A 144 7.00 -2.97 -2.21
C LEU A 144 7.59 -4.22 -1.53
N LEU A 145 7.11 -5.42 -1.89
CA LEU A 145 7.69 -6.68 -1.43
C LEU A 145 9.12 -6.86 -1.94
N ALA A 146 9.38 -6.59 -3.22
CA ALA A 146 10.72 -6.65 -3.78
C ALA A 146 11.66 -5.65 -3.10
N ASP A 147 11.19 -4.44 -2.81
CA ASP A 147 12.00 -3.43 -2.13
C ASP A 147 12.25 -3.79 -0.66
N HIS A 148 11.29 -4.42 0.01
CA HIS A 148 11.48 -4.88 1.38
C HIS A 148 12.40 -6.10 1.45
N TYR A 149 12.19 -7.12 0.62
CA TYR A 149 12.85 -8.42 0.78
C TYR A 149 14.06 -8.64 -0.13
N LEU A 150 14.09 -8.05 -1.32
CA LEU A 150 15.07 -8.38 -2.36
C LEU A 150 16.08 -7.25 -2.64
N SER A 151 15.78 -6.01 -2.23
CA SER A 151 16.65 -4.86 -2.52
C SER A 151 18.00 -4.87 -1.81
N GLY A 152 18.14 -5.65 -0.74
CA GLY A 152 19.30 -5.63 0.17
C GLY A 152 19.32 -4.45 1.14
N SER A 153 18.26 -3.62 1.16
CA SER A 153 18.11 -2.47 2.07
C SER A 153 16.94 -2.61 3.05
N GLY A 154 16.25 -3.75 3.01
CA GLY A 154 15.22 -4.10 3.98
C GLY A 154 15.79 -4.43 5.36
N THR A 155 15.05 -4.04 6.40
CA THR A 155 15.34 -4.39 7.78
C THR A 155 14.02 -4.66 8.51
N LYS A 156 14.09 -5.32 9.67
CA LYS A 156 12.93 -5.46 10.56
C LYS A 156 12.36 -4.08 10.90
N PHE A 157 11.05 -3.92 10.78
CA PHE A 157 10.40 -2.65 11.10
C PHE A 157 10.57 -2.31 12.60
N LYS A 158 10.70 -1.02 12.91
CA LYS A 158 10.95 -0.56 14.30
C LYS A 158 9.70 -0.42 15.15
N LEU A 159 8.54 -0.21 14.53
CA LEU A 159 7.28 -0.05 15.25
C LEU A 159 6.85 -1.38 15.88
N SER A 160 6.48 -1.40 17.15
CA SER A 160 6.01 -2.63 17.80
C SER A 160 4.63 -3.05 17.27
N ASN A 161 4.28 -4.34 17.39
CA ASN A 161 2.96 -4.84 17.02
C ASN A 161 1.79 -4.14 17.72
N LYS A 162 1.96 -3.71 18.99
CA LYS A 162 0.92 -2.96 19.74
C LYS A 162 0.66 -1.59 19.12
N HIS A 163 1.72 -0.84 18.82
CA HIS A 163 1.58 0.45 18.14
C HIS A 163 1.02 0.28 16.72
N ALA A 164 1.44 -0.75 15.99
CA ALA A 164 0.86 -1.04 14.67
C ALA A 164 -0.63 -1.37 14.76
N TRP A 165 -1.06 -2.14 15.77
CA TRP A 165 -2.48 -2.42 16.02
C TRP A 165 -3.29 -1.15 16.26
N LEU A 166 -2.77 -0.23 17.10
CA LEU A 166 -3.41 1.06 17.35
C LEU A 166 -3.54 1.87 16.07
N ILE A 167 -2.47 1.98 15.27
CA ILE A 167 -2.49 2.74 14.01
C ILE A 167 -3.51 2.14 13.03
N VAL A 168 -3.48 0.82 12.81
CA VAL A 168 -4.39 0.15 11.88
C VAL A 168 -5.84 0.31 12.33
N THR A 169 -6.12 0.10 13.62
CA THR A 169 -7.47 0.25 14.17
C THR A 169 -7.97 1.69 14.02
N SER A 170 -7.14 2.68 14.36
CA SER A 170 -7.48 4.09 14.19
C SER A 170 -7.73 4.47 12.74
N LEU A 171 -6.90 3.99 11.79
CA LEU A 171 -7.08 4.26 10.36
C LEU A 171 -8.35 3.58 9.81
N ALA A 172 -8.62 2.33 10.21
CA ALA A 172 -9.81 1.61 9.79
C ALA A 172 -11.09 2.30 10.30
N PHE A 173 -11.10 2.71 11.58
CA PHE A 173 -12.20 3.47 12.15
C PHE A 173 -12.35 4.85 11.48
N SER A 174 -11.24 5.54 11.21
CA SER A 174 -11.27 6.83 10.50
C SER A 174 -11.83 6.68 9.10
N TYR A 175 -11.47 5.60 8.39
CA TYR A 175 -12.01 5.33 7.06
C TYR A 175 -13.50 4.97 7.11
N PHE A 176 -13.95 4.20 8.11
CA PHE A 176 -15.36 3.93 8.34
C PHE A 176 -16.17 5.22 8.52
N GLN A 177 -15.71 6.12 9.40
CA GLN A 177 -16.33 7.42 9.64
C GLN A 177 -16.27 8.31 8.39
N TYR A 178 -15.16 8.27 7.66
CA TYR A 178 -14.99 9.02 6.43
C TYR A 178 -16.00 8.59 5.35
N LEU A 179 -16.25 7.29 5.18
CA LEU A 179 -17.28 6.81 4.26
C LEU A 179 -18.67 7.24 4.72
N ALA A 180 -18.98 7.12 6.02
CA ALA A 180 -20.27 7.58 6.56
C ALA A 180 -20.49 9.09 6.37
N PHE A 181 -19.42 9.89 6.41
CA PHE A 181 -19.47 11.32 6.12
C PHE A 181 -19.67 11.62 4.62
N LEU A 182 -19.04 10.85 3.74
CA LEU A 182 -19.11 11.08 2.30
C LEU A 182 -20.38 10.55 1.63
N ILE A 183 -20.97 9.49 2.18
CA ILE A 183 -21.94 8.65 1.49
C ILE A 183 -23.29 8.77 2.20
N ASP A 184 -24.27 9.30 1.47
CA ASP A 184 -25.66 9.37 1.90
C ASP A 184 -26.48 8.27 1.21
N ALA A 185 -26.51 7.09 1.85
CA ALA A 185 -27.25 5.94 1.36
C ALA A 185 -28.77 6.21 1.28
N GLY A 186 -29.30 7.11 2.12
CA GLY A 186 -30.71 7.51 2.08
C GLY A 186 -31.09 8.29 0.81
N GLN A 187 -30.10 8.88 0.14
CA GLN A 187 -30.26 9.61 -1.12
C GLN A 187 -29.83 8.78 -2.35
N GLY A 188 -29.80 7.45 -2.22
CA GLY A 188 -29.47 6.54 -3.31
C GLY A 188 -27.98 6.47 -3.67
N GLN A 189 -27.10 6.98 -2.81
CA GLN A 189 -25.66 6.72 -2.95
C GLN A 189 -25.31 5.33 -2.45
N ALA A 190 -24.22 4.78 -2.94
CA ALA A 190 -23.74 3.47 -2.54
C ALA A 190 -22.32 3.55 -1.97
N TYR A 191 -21.97 2.58 -1.13
CA TYR A 191 -20.60 2.39 -0.70
C TYR A 191 -19.71 1.97 -1.89
N PRO A 192 -18.38 2.21 -1.82
CA PRO A 192 -17.47 1.90 -2.92
C PRO A 192 -17.52 0.45 -3.40
N TYR A 193 -17.86 -0.46 -2.50
CA TYR A 193 -17.88 -1.90 -2.75
C TYR A 193 -19.25 -2.45 -2.34
N PRO A 194 -19.98 -3.14 -3.23
CA PRO A 194 -21.26 -3.75 -2.91
C PRO A 194 -21.29 -4.60 -1.63
N PHE A 195 -20.18 -5.27 -1.27
CA PHE A 195 -20.11 -6.02 0.00
C PHE A 195 -20.19 -5.12 1.26
N LEU A 196 -20.01 -3.80 1.13
CA LEU A 196 -20.20 -2.82 2.20
C LEU A 196 -21.62 -2.24 2.22
N ASP A 197 -22.42 -2.42 1.17
CA ASP A 197 -23.83 -2.02 1.11
C ASP A 197 -24.72 -3.01 1.87
N VAL A 198 -24.36 -3.24 3.13
CA VAL A 198 -25.07 -4.12 4.06
C VAL A 198 -25.45 -3.34 5.32
N ASN A 199 -26.52 -3.78 5.97
CA ASN A 199 -26.97 -3.18 7.24
C ASN A 199 -25.99 -3.49 8.38
N GLU A 200 -26.01 -2.65 9.41
CA GLU A 200 -25.36 -2.99 10.67
C GLU A 200 -26.03 -4.23 11.31
N PRO A 201 -25.28 -5.09 12.01
CA PRO A 201 -23.87 -4.94 12.40
C PRO A 201 -22.86 -5.47 11.36
N TYR A 202 -23.32 -6.02 10.22
CA TYR A 202 -22.46 -6.72 9.26
C TYR A 202 -21.38 -5.81 8.67
N LYS A 203 -21.70 -4.55 8.38
CA LYS A 203 -20.74 -3.57 7.89
C LYS A 203 -19.62 -3.34 8.91
N SER A 204 -19.96 -3.08 10.17
CA SER A 204 -18.96 -2.95 11.25
C SER A 204 -18.11 -4.21 11.39
N ILE A 205 -18.71 -5.41 11.31
CA ILE A 205 -17.99 -6.68 11.37
C ILE A 205 -16.96 -6.79 10.23
N ILE A 206 -17.34 -6.42 8.99
CA ILE A 206 -16.41 -6.42 7.85
C ILE A 206 -15.21 -5.52 8.12
N PHE A 207 -15.43 -4.31 8.64
CA PHE A 207 -14.33 -3.39 8.98
C PHE A 207 -13.39 -3.97 10.05
N VAL A 208 -13.93 -4.61 11.09
CA VAL A 208 -13.12 -5.26 12.14
C VAL A 208 -12.30 -6.42 11.57
N VAL A 209 -12.90 -7.26 10.72
CA VAL A 209 -12.21 -8.39 10.07
C VAL A 209 -11.09 -7.89 9.16
N VAL A 210 -11.38 -6.93 8.28
CA VAL A 210 -10.40 -6.35 7.35
C VAL A 210 -9.27 -5.66 8.12
N ALA A 211 -9.57 -4.91 9.18
CA ALA A 211 -8.55 -4.27 10.02
C ALA A 211 -7.66 -5.31 10.73
N THR A 212 -8.25 -6.41 11.21
CA THR A 212 -7.52 -7.50 11.86
C THR A 212 -6.57 -8.19 10.88
N ILE A 213 -7.01 -8.49 9.66
CA ILE A 213 -6.17 -9.07 8.59
C ILE A 213 -5.05 -8.08 8.21
N THR A 214 -5.37 -6.80 8.08
CA THR A 214 -4.40 -5.73 7.80
C THR A 214 -3.30 -5.68 8.87
N TRP A 215 -3.67 -5.74 10.15
CA TRP A 215 -2.70 -5.83 11.24
C TRP A 215 -1.92 -7.16 11.22
N ALA A 216 -2.57 -8.28 10.88
CA ALA A 216 -1.90 -9.57 10.76
C ALA A 216 -0.79 -9.56 9.68
N TYR A 217 -0.97 -8.85 8.56
CA TYR A 217 0.11 -8.61 7.59
C TYR A 217 1.31 -7.90 8.22
N TYR A 218 1.08 -6.86 9.01
CA TYR A 218 2.16 -6.17 9.71
C TYR A 218 2.92 -7.14 10.63
N VAL A 219 2.20 -7.93 11.42
CA VAL A 219 2.79 -8.95 12.31
C VAL A 219 3.57 -9.99 11.51
N PHE A 220 3.06 -10.42 10.37
CA PHE A 220 3.74 -11.35 9.47
C PHE A 220 5.07 -10.77 8.98
N TYR A 221 5.09 -9.53 8.49
CA TYR A 221 6.33 -8.85 8.06
C TYR A 221 7.33 -8.65 9.20
N GLN A 222 6.84 -8.38 10.42
CA GLN A 222 7.66 -8.31 11.63
C GLN A 222 8.29 -9.66 12.02
N LYS A 223 7.51 -10.74 11.87
CA LYS A 223 7.94 -12.11 12.21
C LYS A 223 8.96 -12.64 11.20
N PHE A 224 8.81 -12.29 9.94
CA PHE A 224 9.69 -12.69 8.85
C PHE A 224 10.39 -11.48 8.23
N PRO A 225 11.35 -10.86 8.94
CA PRO A 225 12.08 -9.72 8.38
C PRO A 225 12.99 -10.16 7.22
N PRO A 226 13.42 -9.22 6.36
CA PRO A 226 14.38 -9.48 5.29
C PRO A 226 15.68 -10.10 5.85
N LYS A 227 16.16 -11.17 5.21
CA LYS A 227 17.45 -11.77 5.58
C LYS A 227 18.57 -10.82 5.17
N TYR A 228 19.45 -10.47 6.11
CA TYR A 228 20.62 -9.67 5.79
C TYR A 228 21.54 -10.46 4.86
N ILE A 229 21.62 -10.05 3.60
CA ILE A 229 22.66 -10.53 2.69
C ILE A 229 23.92 -9.75 3.04
N LYS A 230 24.71 -10.29 3.98
CA LYS A 230 26.09 -9.87 4.14
C LYS A 230 26.75 -10.15 2.80
N LYS A 231 27.01 -9.12 1.98
CA LYS A 231 27.93 -9.28 0.86
C LYS A 231 29.22 -9.75 1.50
N SER A 232 29.54 -11.04 1.33
CA SER A 232 30.87 -11.52 1.63
C SER A 232 31.81 -10.56 0.92
N ALA A 233 32.67 -9.87 1.68
CA ALA A 233 33.90 -9.35 1.12
C ALA A 233 34.64 -10.58 0.57
N LYS A 234 34.33 -10.97 -0.67
CA LYS A 234 34.96 -12.09 -1.34
C LYS A 234 36.33 -11.56 -1.75
N LYS A 235 37.32 -11.95 -0.93
CA LYS A 235 38.75 -12.13 -1.19
C LYS A 235 39.40 -10.93 -1.91
N GLY A 236 40.15 -10.08 -1.23
CA GLY A 236 41.31 -10.51 -0.45
C GLY A 236 42.36 -11.02 -1.43
N ASP A 237 43.28 -10.12 -1.76
CA ASP A 237 44.65 -10.36 -2.21
C ASP A 237 44.98 -11.82 -2.55
N LYS A 238 45.12 -12.08 -3.85
CA LYS A 238 46.07 -13.08 -4.30
C LYS A 238 47.32 -12.32 -4.72
N ASN A 239 48.29 -12.36 -3.80
CA ASN A 239 49.73 -12.25 -3.98
C ASN A 239 50.25 -11.38 -5.12
#